data_AF-A0A914P7S2-F1
#
_entry.id   AF-A0A914P7S2-F1
#
_cell.length_a   1.000
_cell.length_b   1.000
_cell.length_c   1.000
_cell.angle_alpha   90.00
_cell.angle_beta   90.00
_cell.angle_gamma   90.00
#
_symmetry.space_group_name_H-M   'P 1'
#
loop_
_entity.id
_entity.type
_entity.pdbx_description
1 polymer ?
#
loop_
_entity_poly.entity_id
_entity_poly.type
_entity_poly.pdbx_seq_one_letter_code
_entity_poly.pdbx_strand_id
1 'polypeptide(L)'
;MSKGAQYHQDMPPPGGYRKFNWERTYPKVLWRPGVIIPGLVGCAVFGIYQAYYQKRHRQTEKFEDRDILNAMEPFIAAERDRE
;
A
#
# COMPACT_ATOMS: atom_id res chain seq x y z
N MET A 1 -33.91 -18.80 73.52
CA MET A 1 -32.53 -18.52 73.06
C MET A 1 -32.46 -18.93 71.60
N SER A 2 -32.15 -18.13 70.60
CA SER A 2 -31.73 -16.74 70.48
C SER A 2 -32.62 -16.09 69.40
N LYS A 3 -33.08 -14.85 69.58
CA LYS A 3 -33.66 -14.06 68.48
C LYS A 3 -32.52 -13.89 67.46
N GLY A 4 -32.52 -14.70 66.42
CA GLY A 4 -31.44 -14.76 65.43
C GLY A 4 -31.25 -13.38 64.81
N ALA A 5 -30.09 -12.77 65.04
CA ALA A 5 -29.74 -11.51 64.40
C ALA A 5 -29.87 -11.69 62.87
N GLN A 6 -30.66 -10.83 62.24
CA GLN A 6 -30.85 -10.83 60.81
C GLN A 6 -29.58 -10.28 60.16
N TYR A 7 -28.60 -11.15 59.92
CA TYR A 7 -27.35 -10.75 59.28
C TYR A 7 -27.61 -10.41 57.82
N HIS A 8 -27.37 -9.15 57.46
CA HIS A 8 -27.27 -8.73 56.06
C HIS A 8 -25.84 -8.99 55.62
N GLN A 9 -25.60 -10.19 55.10
CA GLN A 9 -24.33 -10.53 54.49
C GLN A 9 -24.34 -10.05 53.04
N ASP A 10 -23.23 -9.45 52.59
CA ASP A 10 -23.03 -9.15 51.18
C ASP A 10 -22.82 -10.47 50.42
N MET A 11 -23.84 -10.84 49.65
CA MET A 11 -23.85 -12.03 48.80
C MET A 11 -23.78 -11.60 47.35
N PRO A 12 -23.17 -12.41 46.45
CA PRO A 12 -23.31 -12.16 45.03
C PRO A 12 -24.79 -12.17 44.64
N PRO A 13 -25.17 -11.42 43.59
CA PRO A 13 -26.55 -11.36 43.16
C PRO A 13 -27.07 -12.76 42.80
N PRO A 14 -28.38 -13.03 43.00
CA PRO A 14 -28.98 -14.28 42.55
C PRO A 14 -28.85 -14.37 41.02
N GLY A 15 -27.98 -15.27 40.54
CA GLY A 15 -27.58 -15.38 39.13
C GLY A 15 -26.09 -15.17 38.87
N GLY A 16 -25.33 -14.71 39.86
CA GLY A 16 -23.88 -14.52 39.78
C GLY A 16 -23.47 -13.30 38.95
N TYR A 17 -22.16 -13.05 38.89
CA TYR A 17 -21.59 -11.96 38.09
C TYR A 17 -21.47 -12.36 36.61
N ARG A 18 -21.45 -11.36 35.72
CA ARG A 18 -21.13 -11.57 34.30
C ARG A 18 -19.77 -12.24 34.17
N LYS A 19 -19.65 -13.19 33.23
CA LYS A 19 -18.37 -13.80 32.88
C LYS A 19 -17.35 -12.72 32.52
N PHE A 20 -16.26 -12.68 33.27
CA PHE A 20 -15.14 -11.78 33.03
C PHE A 20 -14.25 -12.38 31.94
N ASN A 21 -13.97 -11.59 30.89
CA ASN A 21 -12.99 -12.00 29.90
C ASN A 21 -11.60 -11.70 30.45
N TRP A 22 -10.88 -12.75 30.84
CA TRP A 22 -9.50 -12.68 31.32
C TRP A 22 -8.48 -12.86 30.19
N GLU A 23 -8.93 -13.27 29.01
CA GLU A 23 -8.08 -13.53 27.85
C GLU A 23 -7.69 -12.23 27.14
N ARG A 24 -6.51 -12.25 26.50
CA ARG A 24 -6.07 -11.14 25.65
C ARG A 24 -6.97 -11.05 24.43
N THR A 25 -7.62 -9.90 24.25
CA THR A 25 -8.40 -9.61 23.05
C THR A 25 -7.51 -8.89 22.04
N TYR A 26 -7.11 -9.59 20.97
CA TYR A 26 -6.35 -8.96 19.88
C TYR A 26 -7.28 -8.20 18.93
N PRO A 27 -6.88 -7.01 18.45
CA PRO A 27 -7.66 -6.27 17.46
C PRO A 27 -7.67 -7.02 16.12
N LYS A 28 -8.75 -6.85 15.35
CA LYS A 28 -8.81 -7.38 13.99
C LYS A 28 -7.78 -6.65 13.12
N VAL A 29 -6.86 -7.41 12.51
CA VAL A 29 -5.88 -6.85 11.57
C VAL A 29 -6.54 -6.65 10.22
N LEU A 30 -6.49 -5.42 9.72
CA LEU A 30 -7.01 -5.02 8.41
C LEU A 30 -6.15 -5.57 7.27
N TRP A 31 -4.83 -5.51 7.44
CA TRP A 31 -3.83 -5.96 6.47
C TRP A 31 -3.61 -7.47 6.57
N ARG A 32 -4.58 -8.23 6.08
CA ARG A 32 -4.46 -9.69 5.95
C ARG A 32 -3.69 -10.05 4.68
N PRO A 33 -2.99 -11.20 4.63
CA PRO A 33 -2.30 -11.64 3.42
C PRO A 33 -3.20 -11.64 2.18
N GLY A 34 -4.48 -12.03 2.33
CA GLY A 34 -5.46 -12.02 1.24
C GLY A 34 -5.83 -10.63 0.69
N VAL A 35 -5.54 -9.54 1.42
CA VAL A 35 -5.72 -8.16 0.95
C VAL A 35 -4.41 -7.61 0.39
N ILE A 36 -3.30 -7.88 1.07
CA ILE A 36 -1.98 -7.35 0.70
C ILE A 36 -1.50 -7.90 -0.64
N ILE A 37 -1.59 -9.23 -0.84
CA ILE A 37 -1.08 -9.89 -2.04
C ILE A 37 -1.74 -9.36 -3.31
N PRO A 38 -3.08 -9.33 -3.46
CA PRO A 38 -3.70 -8.79 -4.66
C PRO A 38 -3.46 -7.29 -4.84
N GLY A 39 -3.40 -6.52 -3.75
CA GLY A 39 -3.05 -5.10 -3.81
C GLY A 39 -1.66 -4.88 -4.42
N LEU A 40 -0.67 -5.64 -3.96
CA LEU A 40 0.70 -5.57 -4.48
C LEU A 40 0.77 -5.96 -5.95
N VAL A 41 0.11 -7.06 -6.34
CA VAL A 41 0.07 -7.52 -7.73
C VAL A 41 -0.61 -6.49 -8.62
N GLY A 42 -1.71 -5.88 -8.17
CA GLY A 42 -2.40 -4.82 -8.90
C GLY A 42 -1.50 -3.61 -9.15
N CYS A 43 -0.80 -3.14 -8.12
CA CYS A 43 0.17 -2.06 -8.24
C CYS A 43 1.32 -2.40 -9.20
N ALA A 44 1.84 -3.63 -9.16
CA ALA A 44 2.92 -4.07 -10.03
C ALA A 44 2.48 -4.12 -11.50
N VAL A 45 1.32 -4.69 -11.80
CA VAL A 45 0.77 -4.74 -13.17
C VAL A 45 0.53 -3.33 -13.71
N PHE A 46 -0.03 -2.44 -12.90
CA PHE A 46 -0.24 -1.05 -13.29
C PHE A 46 1.10 -0.33 -13.57
N GLY A 47 2.11 -0.54 -12.73
CA GLY A 47 3.45 0.03 -12.94
C GLY A 47 4.10 -0.46 -14.23
N ILE A 48 3.98 -1.77 -14.53
CA ILE A 48 4.50 -2.35 -15.78
C ILE A 48 3.78 -1.75 -17.00
N TYR A 49 2.45 -1.64 -16.93
CA TYR A 49 1.64 -1.01 -17.96
C TYR A 49 2.13 0.42 -18.21
N GLN A 50 2.19 1.27 -17.18
CA GLN A 50 2.62 2.65 -17.32
C GLN A 50 4.06 2.78 -17.87
N ALA A 51 4.98 1.94 -17.40
CA ALA A 51 6.36 1.92 -17.88
C ALA A 51 6.46 1.58 -19.37
N TYR A 52 5.60 0.67 -19.85
CA TYR A 52 5.54 0.32 -21.27
C TYR A 52 5.12 1.53 -22.13
N TYR A 53 4.07 2.26 -21.73
CA TYR A 53 3.64 3.47 -22.46
C TYR A 53 4.72 4.56 -22.44
N GLN A 54 5.34 4.81 -21.29
CA GLN A 54 6.41 5.80 -21.20
C GLN A 54 7.61 5.42 -22.06
N LYS A 55 7.95 4.12 -22.12
CA LYS A 55 9.03 3.64 -22.99
C LYS A 55 8.74 3.91 -24.46
N ARG A 56 7.50 3.69 -24.91
CA ARG A 56 7.08 3.98 -26.29
C ARG A 56 7.22 5.46 -26.61
N HIS A 57 6.74 6.33 -25.72
CA HIS A 57 6.87 7.78 -25.90
C HIS A 57 8.33 8.23 -25.99
N ARG A 58 9.19 7.79 -25.06
CA ARG A 58 10.63 8.09 -25.07
C ARG A 58 11.35 7.53 -26.30
N GLN A 59 10.86 6.44 -26.89
CA GLN A 59 11.45 5.91 -28.13
C GLN A 59 11.14 6.82 -29.31
N THR A 60 9.93 7.38 -29.37
CA THR A 60 9.55 8.37 -30.39
C THR A 60 10.37 9.64 -30.26
N GLU A 61 10.48 10.21 -29.05
CA GLU A 61 11.31 11.41 -28.82
C GLU A 61 12.76 11.18 -29.24
N LYS A 62 13.36 10.05 -28.83
CA LYS A 62 14.74 9.69 -29.24
C LYS A 62 14.92 9.49 -30.73
N PHE A 63 13.85 9.13 -31.44
CA PHE A 63 13.90 8.98 -32.89
C PHE A 63 13.92 10.36 -33.55
N GLU A 64 13.04 11.26 -33.09
CA GLU A 64 13.00 12.66 -33.55
C GLU A 64 14.33 13.38 -33.29
N ASP A 65 14.91 13.26 -32.10
CA ASP A 65 16.21 13.86 -31.75
C ASP A 65 17.33 13.44 -32.72
N ARG A 66 17.36 12.15 -33.07
CA ARG A 66 18.36 11.60 -33.99
C ARG A 66 18.15 12.06 -35.42
N ASP A 67 16.90 12.16 -35.85
CA ASP A 67 16.56 12.60 -37.19
C ASP A 67 16.95 14.08 -37.39
N ILE A 68 16.66 14.93 -36.40
CA ILE A 68 17.08 16.33 -36.38
C ILE A 68 18.62 16.44 -36.42
N LEU A 69 19.32 15.64 -35.60
CA LEU A 69 20.78 15.63 -35.59
C LEU A 69 21.37 15.25 -36.96
N ASN A 70 20.84 14.20 -37.58
CA ASN A 70 21.26 13.76 -38.91
C ASN A 70 21.00 14.85 -39.97
N ALA A 71 19.86 15.53 -39.89
CA ALA A 71 19.54 16.64 -40.79
C ALA A 71 20.47 17.86 -40.60
N MET A 72 20.96 18.11 -39.39
CA MET A 72 21.86 19.22 -39.06
C MET A 72 23.35 18.91 -39.27
N GLU A 73 23.73 17.62 -39.21
CA GLU A 73 25.11 17.15 -39.33
C GLU A 73 25.89 17.75 -40.51
N PRO A 74 25.35 17.86 -41.75
CA PRO A 74 26.11 18.46 -42.85
C PRO A 74 26.40 19.94 -42.63
N PHE A 75 25.53 20.69 -41.96
CA PHE A 75 25.76 22.11 -41.66
C PHE A 75 26.82 22.29 -40.59
N ILE A 76 26.77 21.47 -39.53
CA ILE A 76 27.75 21.51 -38.44
C ILE A 76 29.13 21.08 -38.95
N ALA A 77 29.18 20.07 -39.82
CA ALA A 77 30.42 19.64 -40.48
C ALA A 77 30.99 20.75 -41.38
N ALA A 78 30.13 21.41 -42.16
CA ALA A 78 30.55 22.52 -43.02
C ALA A 78 31.06 23.74 -42.22
N GLU A 79 30.48 24.04 -41.06
CA GLU A 79 31.00 25.08 -40.16
C GLU A 79 32.36 24.70 -39.58
N ARG A 80 32.56 23.44 -39.16
CA ARG A 80 33.84 22.94 -38.65
C ARG A 80 34.94 22.95 -39.70
N ASP A 81 34.64 22.56 -40.94
CA ASP A 81 35.62 22.55 -42.04
C ASP A 81 36.01 23.97 -42.51
N ARG A 82 35.26 25.00 -42.10
CA ARG A 82 35.54 26.41 -42.41
C ARG A 82 36.51 27.06 -41.40
N GLU A 83 36.59 26.54 -40.19
CA GLU A 83 37.57 26.95 -39.15
C GLU A 83 38.95 26.36 -39.42
#